data_AF-A0A8S3WQK7-F1
#
_entry.id   AF-A0A8S3WQK7-F1
#
_cell.length_a   1.000
_cell.length_b   1.000
_cell.length_c   1.000
_cell.angle_alpha   90.00
_cell.angle_beta   90.00
_cell.angle_gamma   90.00
#
_symmetry.space_group_name_H-M   'P 1'
#
loop_
_entity.id
_entity.type
_entity.pdbx_description
1 polymer ?
#
loop_
_entity_poly.entity_id
_entity_poly.type
_entity_poly.pdbx_seq_one_letter_code
_entity_poly.pdbx_strand_id
1 'polypeptide(L)'
;MQRFLSSLQMDNPTYCDVLIEVVKEILNRRFESFYKLEEPIAKNGIIASVSYPFFKMKWVPKANREYIKEVFVSEVRKIKQEREKSSQVHQTDFNKKKERAESYYMFVEDSDSSAASDYANTTIDLEALQYLKDEDNTLESLNKFPNVKKTLPQI
;
A
#
# COMPACT_ATOMS: atom_id res chain seq x y z
N MET A 1 -6.26 -19.10 6.68
CA MET A 1 -6.19 -20.52 6.24
C MET A 1 -5.52 -21.43 7.26
N GLN A 2 -4.30 -21.16 7.75
CA GLN A 2 -3.65 -22.03 8.74
C GLN A 2 -4.51 -22.31 10.00
N ARG A 3 -5.17 -21.28 10.57
CA ARG A 3 -6.07 -21.48 11.72
C ARG A 3 -7.27 -22.40 11.46
N PHE A 4 -7.81 -22.39 10.24
CA PHE A 4 -8.93 -23.24 9.83
C PHE A 4 -8.46 -24.70 9.64
N LEU A 5 -7.28 -24.90 9.04
CA LEU A 5 -6.67 -26.22 8.93
C LEU A 5 -6.21 -26.78 10.29
N SER A 6 -5.89 -25.91 11.25
CA SER A 6 -5.62 -26.29 12.64
C SER A 6 -6.88 -26.60 13.42
N SER A 7 -8.00 -25.88 13.19
CA SER A 7 -9.27 -26.21 13.84
C SER A 7 -9.85 -27.52 13.33
N LEU A 8 -9.72 -27.81 12.03
CA LEU A 8 -10.11 -29.10 11.43
C LEU A 8 -9.35 -30.30 12.02
N GLN A 9 -8.11 -30.09 12.46
CA GLN A 9 -7.29 -31.13 13.10
C GLN A 9 -7.74 -31.40 14.55
N MET A 10 -8.46 -30.47 15.19
CA MET A 10 -8.98 -30.66 16.55
C MET A 10 -10.30 -31.44 16.59
N ASP A 11 -11.02 -31.51 15.47
CA ASP A 11 -12.32 -32.19 15.37
C ASP A 11 -12.21 -33.71 15.10
N ASN A 12 -11.02 -34.29 15.31
CA ASN A 12 -10.78 -35.74 15.32
C ASN A 12 -11.14 -36.50 14.01
N PRO A 13 -10.65 -36.08 12.83
CA PRO A 13 -10.90 -36.83 11.60
C PRO A 13 -9.91 -37.99 11.50
N THR A 14 -10.27 -39.15 12.08
CA THR A 14 -9.45 -40.38 12.17
C THR A 14 -8.87 -40.87 10.82
N TYR A 15 -9.35 -40.35 9.69
CA TYR A 15 -8.90 -40.70 8.34
C TYR A 15 -8.40 -39.50 7.50
N CYS A 16 -8.72 -38.26 7.88
CA CYS A 16 -8.36 -37.08 7.09
C CYS A 16 -7.15 -36.32 7.62
N ASP A 17 -6.56 -36.73 8.75
CA ASP A 17 -5.35 -36.09 9.29
C ASP A 17 -4.21 -36.08 8.27
N VAL A 18 -3.95 -37.22 7.60
CA VAL A 18 -2.95 -37.31 6.53
C VAL A 18 -3.28 -36.39 5.36
N LEU A 19 -4.57 -36.27 5.01
CA LEU A 19 -5.02 -35.37 3.94
C LEU A 19 -4.81 -33.90 4.32
N ILE A 20 -5.09 -33.54 5.58
CA ILE A 20 -4.88 -32.19 6.11
C ILE A 20 -3.39 -31.85 6.09
N GLU A 21 -2.51 -32.77 6.47
CA GLU A 21 -1.06 -32.57 6.40
C GLU A 21 -0.57 -32.39 4.96
N VAL A 22 -1.00 -33.26 4.03
CA VAL A 22 -0.65 -33.15 2.61
C VAL A 22 -1.14 -31.82 2.02
N VAL A 23 -2.37 -31.40 2.33
CA VAL A 23 -2.91 -30.11 1.88
C VAL A 23 -2.11 -28.95 2.47
N LYS A 24 -1.75 -29.02 3.77
CA LYS A 24 -0.89 -28.00 4.41
C LYS A 24 0.46 -27.93 3.71
N GLU A 25 1.11 -29.06 3.44
CA GLU A 25 2.40 -29.13 2.78
C GLU A 25 2.34 -28.56 1.36
N ILE A 26 1.34 -28.97 0.56
CA ILE A 26 1.17 -28.46 -0.81
C ILE A 26 0.91 -26.96 -0.81
N LEU A 27 0.08 -26.45 0.11
CA LEU A 27 -0.17 -25.02 0.23
C LEU A 27 1.10 -24.28 0.66
N ASN A 28 1.85 -24.81 1.62
CA ASN A 28 3.11 -24.22 2.05
C ASN A 28 4.13 -24.17 0.91
N ARG A 29 4.27 -25.24 0.14
CA ARG A 29 5.18 -25.31 -1.01
C ARG A 29 4.75 -24.39 -2.15
N ARG A 30 3.46 -24.38 -2.49
CA ARG A 30 2.93 -23.60 -3.61
C ARG A 30 2.99 -22.10 -3.36
N PHE A 31 2.76 -21.68 -2.12
CA PHE A 31 2.74 -20.28 -1.73
C PHE A 31 3.98 -19.86 -0.93
N GLU A 32 5.05 -20.66 -0.95
CA GLU A 32 6.28 -20.40 -0.19
C GLU A 32 6.84 -19.00 -0.48
N SER A 33 6.86 -18.63 -1.76
CA SER A 33 7.29 -17.29 -2.23
C SER A 33 6.43 -16.16 -1.70
N PHE A 34 5.14 -16.39 -1.44
CA PHE A 34 4.24 -15.39 -0.86
C PHE A 34 4.32 -15.34 0.68
N TYR A 35 4.74 -16.43 1.32
CA TYR A 35 4.99 -16.44 2.76
C TYR A 35 6.30 -15.73 3.13
N LYS A 36 7.28 -15.72 2.23
CA LYS A 36 8.49 -14.91 2.34
C LYS A 36 8.17 -13.46 1.97
N LEU A 37 7.71 -12.70 2.96
CA LEU A 37 7.30 -11.29 2.83
C LEU A 37 8.39 -10.37 2.25
N GLU A 38 9.65 -10.79 2.29
CA GLU A 38 10.82 -10.08 1.76
C GLU A 38 10.97 -10.21 0.24
N GLU A 39 10.33 -11.19 -0.39
CA GLU A 39 10.42 -11.37 -1.83
C GLU A 39 9.65 -10.30 -2.61
N PRO A 40 10.19 -9.81 -3.75
CA PRO A 40 9.52 -8.80 -4.56
C PRO A 40 8.18 -9.27 -5.14
N ILE A 41 8.03 -10.58 -5.37
CA ILE A 41 6.79 -11.21 -5.84
C ILE A 41 5.71 -11.11 -4.76
N ALA A 42 6.08 -11.37 -3.50
CA ALA A 42 5.18 -11.22 -2.37
C ALA A 42 4.73 -9.77 -2.23
N LYS A 43 5.65 -8.82 -2.38
CA LYS A 43 5.39 -7.38 -2.23
C LYS A 43 4.21 -6.87 -3.05
N ASN A 44 4.10 -7.24 -4.32
CA ASN A 44 2.97 -6.83 -5.17
C ASN A 44 1.63 -7.40 -4.65
N GLY A 45 1.64 -8.67 -4.22
CA GLY A 45 0.48 -9.30 -3.60
C GLY A 45 0.08 -8.63 -2.28
N ILE A 46 1.07 -8.24 -1.46
CA ILE A 46 0.86 -7.51 -0.20
C ILE A 46 0.20 -6.16 -0.48
N ILE A 47 0.74 -5.36 -1.41
CA ILE A 47 0.20 -4.05 -1.77
C ILE A 47 -1.25 -4.20 -2.24
N ALA A 48 -1.52 -5.09 -3.21
CA ALA A 48 -2.87 -5.31 -3.71
C ALA A 48 -3.85 -5.73 -2.61
N SER A 49 -3.41 -6.60 -1.70
CA SER A 49 -4.23 -7.09 -0.58
C SER A 49 -4.50 -6.01 0.47
N VAL A 50 -3.58 -5.07 0.66
CA VAL A 50 -3.72 -3.95 1.62
C VAL A 50 -4.52 -2.81 1.01
N SER A 51 -4.35 -2.52 -0.29
CA SER A 51 -5.10 -1.51 -1.03
C SER A 51 -6.59 -1.82 -1.13
N TYR A 52 -6.99 -3.09 -1.02
CA TYR A 52 -8.40 -3.49 -1.06
C TYR A 52 -9.08 -3.39 0.32
N PRO A 53 -10.12 -2.55 0.51
CA PRO A 53 -10.71 -2.28 1.82
C PRO A 53 -11.18 -3.52 2.59
N PHE A 54 -11.73 -4.52 1.88
CA PHE A 54 -12.24 -5.72 2.50
C PHE A 54 -11.15 -6.59 3.14
N PHE A 55 -9.97 -6.65 2.52
CA PHE A 55 -8.86 -7.52 2.92
C PHE A 55 -7.82 -6.79 3.79
N LYS A 56 -7.87 -5.45 3.86
CA LYS A 56 -6.90 -4.63 4.58
C LYS A 56 -6.63 -5.16 6.00
N MET A 57 -5.38 -5.51 6.28
CA MET A 57 -4.86 -5.93 7.60
C MET A 57 -5.50 -7.15 8.29
N LYS A 58 -6.52 -7.81 7.69
CA LYS A 58 -7.21 -8.97 8.29
C LYS A 58 -6.40 -10.26 8.20
N TRP A 59 -5.64 -10.43 7.11
CA TRP A 59 -4.82 -11.62 6.87
C TRP A 59 -3.45 -11.55 7.55
N VAL A 60 -3.04 -10.37 8.04
CA VAL A 60 -1.69 -10.09 8.54
C VAL A 60 -1.53 -10.54 10.01
N PRO A 61 -0.54 -11.43 10.31
CA PRO A 61 -0.19 -11.77 11.68
C PRO A 61 0.24 -10.54 12.47
N LYS A 62 -0.10 -10.47 13.76
CA LYS A 62 0.19 -9.29 14.61
C LYS A 62 1.66 -8.87 14.58
N ALA A 63 2.59 -9.83 14.56
CA ALA A 63 4.03 -9.57 14.53
C ALA A 63 4.52 -8.84 13.27
N ASN A 64 3.80 -8.96 12.15
CA ASN A 64 4.24 -8.45 10.84
C ASN A 64 3.43 -7.24 10.40
N ARG A 65 2.54 -6.72 11.27
CA ARG A 65 1.66 -5.60 10.93
C ARG A 65 2.47 -4.33 10.69
N GLU A 66 3.46 -4.07 11.53
CA GLU A 66 4.31 -2.88 11.45
C GLU A 66 5.11 -2.87 10.15
N TYR A 67 5.73 -4.01 9.80
CA TYR A 67 6.43 -4.18 8.53
C TYR A 67 5.53 -3.91 7.32
N ILE A 68 4.32 -4.49 7.29
CA ILE A 68 3.41 -4.32 6.16
C ILE A 68 2.90 -2.88 6.04
N LYS A 69 2.70 -2.18 7.17
CA LYS A 69 2.36 -0.75 7.16
C LYS A 69 3.47 0.06 6.50
N GLU A 70 4.72 -0.17 6.90
CA GLU A 70 5.88 0.54 6.36
C GLU A 70 6.05 0.29 4.85
N VAL A 71 5.96 -0.99 4.43
CA VAL A 71 6.02 -1.36 3.02
C VAL A 71 4.92 -0.65 2.23
N PHE A 72 3.68 -0.66 2.73
CA PHE A 72 2.56 -0.01 2.07
C PHE A 72 2.74 1.51 1.93
N VAL A 73 3.08 2.20 3.02
CA VAL A 73 3.32 3.65 3.02
C VAL A 73 4.44 4.02 2.05
N SER A 74 5.54 3.26 2.06
CA SER A 74 6.66 3.49 1.14
C SER A 74 6.26 3.38 -0.33
N GLU A 75 5.31 2.50 -0.66
CA GLU A 75 4.85 2.28 -2.03
C GLU A 75 3.85 3.34 -2.50
N VAL A 76 2.94 3.76 -1.62
CA VAL A 76 2.06 4.91 -1.90
C VAL A 76 2.92 6.16 -2.19
N ARG A 77 4.01 6.36 -1.44
CA ARG A 77 4.96 7.46 -1.66
C ARG A 77 5.64 7.37 -3.03
N LYS A 78 6.14 6.20 -3.41
CA LYS A 78 6.79 5.98 -4.72
C LYS A 78 5.86 6.24 -5.89
N ILE A 79 4.63 5.72 -5.84
CA ILE A 79 3.64 5.89 -6.91
C ILE A 79 3.33 7.36 -7.16
N LYS A 80 3.32 8.20 -6.11
CA LYS A 80 3.17 9.65 -6.28
C LYS A 80 4.41 10.28 -6.92
N GLN A 81 5.60 9.98 -6.40
CA GLN A 81 6.86 10.55 -6.91
C GLN A 81 7.12 10.19 -8.37
N GLU A 82 6.82 8.97 -8.79
CA GLU A 82 6.94 8.55 -10.20
C GLU A 82 6.01 9.34 -11.12
N ARG A 83 4.82 9.74 -10.65
CA ARG A 83 3.90 10.57 -11.42
C ARG A 83 4.27 12.05 -11.45
N GLU A 84 4.79 12.58 -10.35
CA GLU A 84 5.29 13.97 -10.33
C GLU A 84 6.43 14.11 -11.35
N LYS A 85 7.31 13.11 -11.44
CA LYS A 85 8.36 13.03 -12.46
C LYS A 85 7.81 12.87 -13.88
N SER A 86 6.77 12.07 -14.10
CA SER A 86 6.18 11.92 -15.45
C SER A 86 5.35 13.13 -15.90
N SER A 87 4.77 13.87 -14.96
CA SER A 87 4.01 15.10 -15.26
C SER A 87 4.92 16.28 -15.59
N GLN A 88 6.13 16.34 -15.02
CA GLN A 88 7.13 17.36 -15.32
C GLN A 88 7.68 17.28 -16.76
N VAL A 89 7.66 16.09 -17.38
CA VAL A 89 8.14 15.90 -18.77
C VAL A 89 7.18 16.50 -19.80
N HIS A 90 5.93 16.81 -19.44
CA HIS A 90 4.93 17.38 -20.35
C HIS A 90 4.73 18.90 -20.24
N GLN A 91 5.49 19.63 -19.42
CA GLN A 91 5.28 21.07 -19.19
C GLN A 91 6.46 21.98 -19.59
N THR A 92 7.31 21.58 -20.54
CA THR A 92 8.41 22.45 -21.03
C THR A 92 8.10 23.20 -22.32
N ASP A 93 6.85 23.32 -22.73
CA ASP A 93 6.45 24.23 -23.81
C ASP A 93 5.17 25.00 -23.41
N PHE A 94 5.17 26.32 -23.61
CA PHE A 94 4.10 27.30 -23.30
C PHE A 94 4.08 27.91 -21.89
N ASN A 95 4.97 28.89 -21.64
CA ASN A 95 4.59 30.32 -21.62
C ASN A 95 5.70 31.19 -20.99
N LYS A 96 6.51 31.82 -21.84
CA LYS A 96 7.26 33.04 -21.50
C LYS A 96 6.31 34.24 -21.66
N LYS A 97 6.23 35.07 -20.61
CA LYS A 97 5.68 36.44 -20.49
C LYS A 97 4.37 36.56 -19.70
N LYS A 98 4.50 36.87 -18.40
CA LYS A 98 3.78 37.99 -17.75
C LYS A 98 4.38 38.30 -16.36
N GLU A 99 5.61 38.78 -16.31
CA GLU A 99 6.16 39.41 -15.10
C GLU A 99 5.82 40.91 -15.10
N ARG A 100 5.05 41.38 -14.09
CA ARG A 100 5.42 42.61 -13.33
C ARG A 100 4.50 43.06 -12.18
N ALA A 101 3.39 42.39 -11.84
CA ALA A 101 2.43 42.98 -10.88
C ALA A 101 2.20 42.22 -9.55
N GLU A 102 2.72 41.00 -9.37
CA GLU A 102 2.40 40.20 -8.17
C GLU A 102 3.58 39.98 -7.21
N SER A 103 4.72 40.65 -7.44
CA SER A 103 5.93 40.49 -6.63
C SER A 103 5.86 41.15 -5.23
N TYR A 104 4.72 41.69 -4.81
CA TYR A 104 4.57 42.35 -3.50
C TYR A 104 4.18 41.37 -2.37
N TYR A 105 3.74 40.15 -2.71
CA TYR A 105 3.37 39.10 -1.74
C TYR A 105 4.19 37.81 -1.90
N MET A 106 5.39 37.89 -2.46
CA MET A 106 6.31 36.75 -2.47
C MET A 106 7.13 36.82 -1.18
N PHE A 107 6.69 36.12 -0.13
CA PHE A 107 7.60 35.73 0.93
C PHE A 107 8.68 34.88 0.26
N VAL A 108 9.92 35.37 0.27
CA VAL A 108 11.08 34.62 -0.19
C VAL A 108 11.34 33.57 0.89
N GLU A 109 10.58 32.47 0.84
CA GLU A 109 11.11 31.22 1.33
C GLU A 109 12.19 30.83 0.33
N ASP A 110 13.45 30.94 0.74
CA ASP A 110 14.52 30.09 0.21
C ASP A 110 14.15 28.65 0.58
N SER A 111 13.15 28.12 -0.14
CA SER A 111 12.58 26.81 0.06
C SER A 111 13.50 25.85 -0.66
N ASP A 112 14.49 25.34 0.06
CA ASP A 112 15.16 24.10 -0.28
C ASP A 112 14.09 23.10 -0.74
N SER A 113 14.17 22.62 -1.99
CA SER A 113 13.14 21.72 -2.55
C SER A 113 12.93 20.44 -1.73
N SER A 114 13.83 20.14 -0.77
CA SER A 114 13.68 19.10 0.24
C SER A 114 12.52 19.36 1.20
N ALA A 115 12.36 20.59 1.70
CA ALA A 115 11.34 20.92 2.71
C ALA A 115 9.92 20.73 2.17
N ALA A 116 9.64 21.22 0.96
CA ALA A 116 8.36 21.03 0.30
C ALA A 116 8.05 19.55 0.02
N SER A 117 9.08 18.76 -0.33
CA SER A 117 8.94 17.32 -0.55
C SER A 117 8.66 16.55 0.75
N ASP A 118 9.21 16.99 1.87
CA ASP A 118 9.01 16.36 3.19
C ASP A 118 7.62 16.62 3.75
N TYR A 119 7.08 17.84 3.57
CA TYR A 119 5.68 18.13 3.90
C TYR A 119 4.72 17.33 3.00
N ALA A 120 5.02 17.24 1.70
CA ALA A 120 4.23 16.45 0.76
C ALA A 120 4.27 14.95 1.08
N ASN A 121 5.40 14.41 1.54
CA ASN A 121 5.51 13.02 2.00
C ASN A 121 4.72 12.77 3.28
N THR A 122 4.77 13.70 4.24
CA THR A 122 4.06 13.59 5.52
C THR A 122 2.54 13.51 5.34
N THR A 123 1.97 14.30 4.42
CA THR A 123 0.52 14.26 4.13
C THR A 123 0.06 12.94 3.52
N ILE A 124 0.88 12.32 2.65
CA ILE A 124 0.61 11.00 2.06
C ILE A 124 0.67 9.91 3.12
N ASP A 125 1.69 9.97 3.98
CA ASP A 125 1.87 9.01 5.05
C ASP A 125 0.66 9.05 6.00
N LEU A 126 0.17 10.25 6.33
CA LEU A 126 -1.05 10.44 7.12
C LEU A 126 -2.29 9.87 6.43
N GLU A 127 -2.47 10.11 5.13
CA GLU A 127 -3.59 9.56 4.35
C GLU A 127 -3.56 8.02 4.36
N ALA A 128 -2.39 7.42 4.08
CA ALA A 128 -2.21 5.97 4.08
C ALA A 128 -2.48 5.36 5.46
N LEU A 129 -1.99 5.99 6.53
CA LEU A 129 -2.25 5.55 7.91
C LEU A 129 -3.72 5.72 8.31
N GLN A 130 -4.39 6.77 7.82
CA GLN A 130 -5.82 6.99 8.07
C GLN A 130 -6.66 5.92 7.38
N TYR A 131 -6.35 5.58 6.13
CA TYR A 131 -6.98 4.47 5.40
C TYR A 131 -6.83 3.12 6.14
N LEU A 132 -5.63 2.84 6.66
CA LEU A 132 -5.34 1.62 7.42
C LEU A 132 -6.11 1.53 8.75
N LYS A 133 -6.53 2.67 9.30
CA LYS A 133 -7.32 2.77 10.53
C LYS A 133 -8.82 2.84 10.28
N ASP A 134 -9.26 3.22 9.08
CA ASP A 134 -10.67 3.30 8.74
C ASP A 134 -11.32 1.91 8.90
N GLU A 135 -12.54 1.84 9.42
CA GLU A 135 -13.26 0.58 9.61
C GLU A 135 -14.11 0.20 8.39
N ASP A 136 -14.32 1.15 7.48
CA ASP A 136 -15.12 0.95 6.28
C ASP A 136 -14.44 -0.07 5.34
N ASN A 137 -15.21 -1.08 4.94
CA ASN A 137 -14.78 -2.17 4.07
C ASN A 137 -15.35 -2.04 2.65
N THR A 138 -16.13 -1.00 2.37
CA THR A 138 -16.68 -0.74 1.04
C THR A 138 -15.63 -0.17 0.11
N LEU A 139 -15.76 -0.43 -1.20
CA LEU A 139 -14.87 0.16 -2.20
C LEU A 139 -15.06 1.67 -2.31
N GLU A 140 -16.25 2.17 -1.95
CA GLU A 140 -16.56 3.60 -1.95
C GLU A 140 -15.75 4.38 -0.91
N SER A 141 -15.33 3.74 0.20
CA SER A 141 -14.43 4.34 1.19
C SER A 141 -13.12 4.85 0.57
N LEU A 142 -12.66 4.22 -0.52
CA LEU A 142 -11.44 4.58 -1.23
C LEU A 142 -11.54 5.94 -1.94
N ASN A 143 -12.75 6.47 -2.15
CA ASN A 143 -12.94 7.82 -2.69
C ASN A 143 -12.45 8.90 -1.71
N LYS A 144 -12.39 8.60 -0.41
CA LYS A 144 -11.83 9.50 0.63
C LYS A 144 -10.30 9.56 0.58
N PHE A 145 -9.66 8.56 -0.01
CA PHE A 145 -8.21 8.35 -0.02
C PHE A 145 -7.69 8.27 -1.47
N PRO A 146 -7.56 9.41 -2.17
CA PRO A 146 -7.23 9.45 -3.58
C PRO A 146 -5.85 8.88 -3.93
N ASN A 147 -4.87 8.92 -3.03
CA ASN A 147 -3.55 8.36 -3.27
C ASN A 147 -3.55 6.84 -3.07
N VAL A 148 -4.30 6.35 -2.07
CA VAL A 148 -4.51 4.91 -1.87
C VAL A 148 -5.31 4.28 -3.01
N LYS A 149 -6.36 4.97 -3.51
CA LYS A 149 -7.15 4.49 -4.65
C LYS A 149 -6.30 4.22 -5.89
N LYS A 150 -5.24 4.99 -6.08
CA LYS A 150 -4.32 4.88 -7.22
C LYS A 150 -3.32 3.72 -7.10
N THR A 151 -3.17 3.13 -5.90
CA THR A 151 -2.30 1.95 -5.70
C THR A 151 -3.02 0.64 -5.93
N LEU A 152 -4.35 0.67 -6.06
CA LEU A 152 -5.15 -0.51 -6.35
C LEU A 152 -4.92 -0.92 -7.81
N PRO A 153 -4.48 -2.17 -8.09
CA PRO A 153 -4.30 -2.63 -9.46
C PRO A 153 -5.63 -2.56 -10.22
N GLN A 154 -5.63 -1.98 -11.42
CA GLN A 154 -6.79 -2.07 -12.31
C GLN A 154 -6.89 -3.51 -12.80
N ILE A 155 -7.99 -4.18 -12.46
CA ILE A 155 -8.36 -5.51 -12.96
C ILE A 155 -9.06 -5.35 -14.31
#